data_AF-A0A915B8F0-F1
#
_entry.id   AF-A0A915B8F0-F1
#
_cell.length_a   1.000
_cell.length_b   1.000
_cell.length_c   1.000
_cell.angle_alpha   90.00
_cell.angle_beta   90.00
_cell.angle_gamma   90.00
#
_symmetry.space_group_name_H-M   'P 1'
#
loop_
_entity.id
_entity.type
_entity.pdbx_description
1 polymer ?
#
loop_
_entity_poly.entity_id
_entity_poly.type
_entity_poly.pdbx_seq_one_letter_code
_entity_poly.pdbx_strand_id
1 'polypeptide(L)'
;MSGDHPHSSLLNSERSKGGRVDDITEVSTDVEDQSAIKRRRISKKLHIAVAGCSHGEIDKIYACLAEIERTNRFHFDLLISCGDYQAVRNYGDLAHMHVNRKYRNL
;
A
#
# COMPACT_ATOMS: atom_id res chain seq x y z
N MET A 1 -66.32 11.92 13.59
CA MET A 1 -65.10 11.21 14.03
C MET A 1 -63.98 12.26 13.98
N SER A 2 -63.81 13.17 14.94
CA SER A 2 -63.20 13.01 16.29
C SER A 2 -61.91 12.20 16.25
N GLY A 3 -60.75 12.58 16.80
CA GLY A 3 -60.13 13.84 17.23
C GLY A 3 -58.71 13.77 16.63
N ASP A 4 -57.60 14.25 17.17
CA ASP A 4 -57.23 15.07 18.31
C ASP A 4 -55.77 15.50 18.05
N HIS A 5 -55.32 16.45 18.87
CA HIS A 5 -54.17 17.33 18.71
C HIS A 5 -52.81 16.69 19.13
N PRO A 6 -51.68 17.44 19.10
CA PRO A 6 -50.30 16.96 19.01
C PRO A 6 -49.70 16.61 20.38
N HIS A 7 -48.60 15.86 20.43
CA HIS A 7 -47.68 15.80 21.58
C HIS A 7 -46.33 15.22 21.09
N SER A 8 -45.21 15.95 21.23
CA SER A 8 -44.24 15.84 22.34
C SER A 8 -43.60 14.44 22.42
N SER A 9 -42.36 14.19 22.81
CA SER A 9 -41.24 14.93 23.38
C SER A 9 -40.22 13.82 23.70
N LEU A 10 -38.92 14.13 23.58
CA LEU A 10 -37.85 13.61 24.44
C LEU A 10 -37.83 12.11 24.79
N LEU A 11 -36.82 11.39 24.31
CA LEU A 11 -35.98 10.60 25.22
C LEU A 11 -34.56 10.45 24.68
N ASN A 12 -33.66 10.93 25.52
CA ASN A 12 -32.21 10.94 25.42
C ASN A 12 -31.65 9.54 25.74
N SER A 13 -30.33 9.39 25.55
CA SER A 13 -29.44 8.43 26.23
C SER A 13 -29.37 7.03 25.55
N GLU A 14 -28.22 6.39 25.27
CA GLU A 14 -26.80 6.59 25.57
C GLU A 14 -25.95 5.74 24.59
N ARG A 15 -24.62 5.99 24.64
CA ARG A 15 -23.50 5.05 24.40
C ARG A 15 -22.77 5.24 23.05
N SER A 16 -21.84 6.19 22.94
CA SER A 16 -20.49 6.30 23.55
C SER A 16 -19.39 5.63 22.72
N LYS A 17 -18.35 6.45 22.49
CA LYS A 17 -16.94 6.18 22.12
C LYS A 17 -16.60 6.16 20.64
N GLY A 18 -15.85 7.18 20.23
CA GLY A 18 -15.05 7.13 19.02
C GLY A 18 -14.43 8.43 18.52
N GLY A 19 -14.22 9.44 19.36
CA GLY A 19 -13.44 10.61 18.97
C GLY A 19 -11.97 10.24 18.76
N ARG A 20 -11.41 10.61 17.60
CA ARG A 20 -9.99 10.92 17.50
C ARG A 20 -9.88 12.36 17.01
N VAL A 21 -10.02 13.25 17.98
CA VAL A 21 -9.50 14.61 17.89
C VAL A 21 -7.98 14.47 17.87
N ASP A 22 -7.35 14.80 16.75
CA ASP A 22 -5.91 15.03 16.72
C ASP A 22 -5.69 16.43 17.29
N ASP A 23 -5.70 16.50 18.62
CA ASP A 23 -5.36 17.65 19.42
C ASP A 23 -3.86 17.94 19.23
N ILE A 24 -3.53 18.91 18.38
CA ILE A 24 -2.19 19.48 18.29
C ILE A 24 -2.22 20.79 19.08
N THR A 25 -2.15 20.67 20.40
CA THR A 25 -1.85 21.78 21.30
C THR A 25 -0.36 21.77 21.63
N GLU A 26 0.21 22.96 21.62
CA GLU A 26 1.61 23.36 21.42
C GLU A 26 2.60 22.94 22.54
N VAL A 27 3.91 23.02 22.26
CA VAL A 27 4.81 24.02 22.89
C VAL A 27 6.25 23.82 22.39
N SER A 28 6.82 24.94 21.94
CA SER A 28 8.21 25.18 21.52
C SER A 28 9.19 25.14 22.70
N THR A 29 10.40 24.63 22.50
CA THR A 29 11.63 25.27 22.99
C THR A 29 12.85 24.82 22.19
N ASP A 30 13.49 25.84 21.62
CA ASP A 30 14.92 26.08 21.45
C ASP A 30 15.79 25.21 20.53
N VAL A 31 16.45 25.97 19.65
CA VAL A 31 17.48 25.61 18.68
C VAL A 31 18.73 25.15 19.42
N GLU A 32 19.13 23.88 19.29
CA GLU A 32 20.52 23.46 19.45
C GLU A 32 20.91 22.31 18.50
N ASP A 33 22.17 22.42 18.08
CA ASP A 33 22.86 21.83 16.96
C ASP A 33 23.17 20.32 17.12
N GLN A 34 23.07 19.61 15.99
CA GLN A 34 23.68 18.33 15.60
C GLN A 34 23.78 17.13 16.58
N SER A 35 23.44 15.98 16.00
CA SER A 35 24.08 14.66 16.23
C SER A 35 23.51 13.72 17.30
N ALA A 36 22.21 13.41 17.19
CA ALA A 36 21.77 12.07 17.55
C ALA A 36 20.62 11.63 16.65
N ILE A 37 20.94 10.90 15.58
CA ILE A 37 19.94 10.11 14.85
C ILE A 37 19.39 9.09 15.84
N LYS A 38 18.33 9.46 16.57
CA LYS A 38 17.58 8.58 17.43
C LYS A 38 16.96 7.55 16.49
N ARG A 39 17.61 6.38 16.36
CA ARG A 39 17.11 5.23 15.60
C ARG A 39 15.75 4.83 16.18
N ARG A 40 14.69 5.51 15.76
CA ARG A 40 13.32 5.07 15.97
C ARG A 40 13.27 3.68 15.34
N ARG A 41 13.20 2.64 16.17
CA ARG A 41 12.95 1.28 15.69
C ARG A 41 11.60 1.36 14.97
N ILE A 42 11.63 1.35 13.65
CA ILE A 42 10.42 1.28 12.84
C ILE A 42 9.89 -0.14 13.06
N SER A 43 8.90 -0.29 13.94
CA SER A 43 8.23 -1.57 14.20
C SER A 43 7.08 -1.83 13.23
N LYS A 44 7.14 -1.27 12.02
CA LYS A 44 6.14 -1.53 10.99
C LYS A 44 6.37 -2.94 10.43
N LYS A 45 5.30 -3.74 10.36
CA LYS A 45 5.32 -5.04 9.70
C LYS A 45 5.41 -4.80 8.20
N LEU A 46 6.46 -5.32 7.57
CA LEU A 46 6.67 -5.22 6.12
C LEU A 46 6.11 -6.46 5.43
N HIS A 47 5.43 -6.23 4.32
CA HIS A 47 4.90 -7.26 3.44
C HIS A 47 5.72 -7.26 2.16
N ILE A 48 6.54 -8.30 1.99
CA ILE A 48 7.46 -8.42 0.85
C ILE A 48 7.01 -9.59 -0.01
N ALA A 49 6.78 -9.32 -1.29
CA ALA A 49 6.54 -10.34 -2.30
C ALA A 49 7.86 -10.78 -2.93
N VAL A 50 8.00 -12.08 -3.20
CA VAL A 50 9.15 -12.63 -3.94
C VAL A 50 8.61 -13.37 -5.15
N ALA A 51 9.05 -12.97 -6.34
CA ALA A 51 8.69 -13.59 -7.60
C ALA A 51 9.94 -14.18 -8.29
N GLY A 52 9.74 -15.33 -8.94
CA GLY A 52 10.75 -15.95 -9.80
C GLY A 52 10.90 -15.23 -11.14
N CYS A 53 11.39 -15.94 -12.15
CA CYS A 53 11.58 -15.39 -13.49
C CYS A 53 10.27 -14.84 -14.07
N SER A 54 10.29 -13.59 -14.53
CA SER A 54 9.10 -12.93 -15.06
C SER A 54 8.91 -13.21 -16.55
N HIS A 55 9.97 -13.53 -17.30
CA HIS A 55 9.96 -13.85 -18.74
C HIS A 55 9.13 -12.87 -19.58
N GLY A 56 9.18 -11.57 -19.26
CA GLY A 56 8.39 -10.53 -19.91
C GLY A 56 6.94 -10.39 -19.43
N GLU A 57 6.48 -11.19 -18.46
CA GLU A 57 5.11 -11.22 -17.95
C GLU A 57 4.95 -10.56 -16.57
N ILE A 58 5.63 -9.42 -16.35
CA ILE A 58 5.55 -8.70 -15.07
C ILE A 58 4.12 -8.28 -14.71
N ASP A 59 3.28 -7.99 -15.71
CA ASP A 59 1.88 -7.62 -15.51
C ASP A 59 1.09 -8.73 -14.81
N LYS A 60 1.40 -9.99 -15.09
CA LYS A 60 0.75 -11.14 -14.41
C LYS A 60 1.15 -11.20 -12.94
N ILE A 61 2.40 -10.86 -12.63
CA ILE A 61 2.88 -10.81 -11.24
C ILE A 61 2.11 -9.72 -10.49
N TYR A 62 2.00 -8.51 -11.05
CA TYR A 62 1.22 -7.43 -10.43
C TYR A 62 -0.26 -7.74 -10.29
N ALA A 63 -0.89 -8.38 -11.30
CA ALA A 63 -2.27 -8.82 -11.21
C ALA A 63 -2.48 -9.84 -10.07
N CYS A 64 -1.54 -10.77 -9.91
CA CYS A 64 -1.56 -11.74 -8.81
C CYS A 64 -1.42 -11.04 -7.45
N LEU A 65 -0.49 -10.09 -7.32
CA LEU A 65 -0.34 -9.31 -6.09
C LEU A 65 -1.62 -8.54 -5.75
N ALA A 66 -2.22 -7.86 -6.71
CA ALA A 66 -3.46 -7.11 -6.51
C ALA A 66 -4.61 -8.01 -6.01
N GLU A 67 -4.73 -9.22 -6.54
CA GLU A 67 -5.74 -10.19 -6.09
C GLU A 67 -5.49 -10.69 -4.66
N ILE A 68 -4.22 -10.87 -4.28
CA ILE A 68 -3.84 -11.22 -2.91
C ILE A 68 -4.15 -10.07 -1.95
N GLU A 69 -3.83 -8.83 -2.32
CA GLU A 69 -4.14 -7.64 -1.51
C GLU A 69 -5.65 -7.49 -1.28
N ARG A 70 -6.44 -7.71 -2.33
CA ARG A 70 -7.92 -7.67 -2.28
C ARG A 70 -8.49 -8.66 -1.27
N THR A 71 -7.87 -9.83 -1.14
CA THR A 71 -8.35 -10.90 -0.27
C THR A 71 -7.84 -10.73 1.17
N ASN A 72 -6.61 -10.23 1.36
CA ASN A 72 -5.91 -10.33 2.63
C ASN A 72 -5.85 -9.02 3.45
N ARG A 73 -6.45 -7.92 2.98
CA ARG A 73 -6.49 -6.60 3.66
C ARG A 73 -5.12 -6.08 4.09
N PHE A 74 -4.07 -6.39 3.34
CA PHE A 74 -2.75 -5.78 3.47
C PHE A 74 -2.23 -5.37 2.09
N HIS A 75 -1.27 -4.46 2.06
CA HIS A 75 -0.56 -4.07 0.84
C HIS A 75 0.89 -4.54 0.90
N PHE A 76 1.47 -4.85 -0.25
CA PHE A 76 2.87 -5.16 -0.38
C PHE A 76 3.71 -3.88 -0.40
N ASP A 77 4.79 -3.84 0.37
CA ASP A 77 5.74 -2.73 0.41
C ASP A 77 6.84 -2.88 -0.65
N LEU A 78 7.14 -4.12 -1.05
CA LEU A 78 8.24 -4.44 -1.93
C LEU A 78 7.98 -5.74 -2.71
N LEU A 79 8.29 -5.73 -4.00
CA LEU A 79 8.41 -6.92 -4.83
C LEU A 79 9.89 -7.16 -5.17
N ILE A 80 10.38 -8.34 -4.83
CA ILE A 80 11.71 -8.82 -5.22
C ILE A 80 11.53 -9.77 -6.41
N SER A 81 12.04 -9.37 -7.58
CA SER A 81 12.12 -10.23 -8.76
C SER A 81 13.51 -10.87 -8.83
N CYS A 82 13.57 -12.21 -8.79
CA CYS A 82 14.82 -12.96 -8.69
C CYS A 82 15.59 -13.08 -10.02
N GLY A 83 15.12 -12.49 -11.11
CA GLY A 83 15.85 -12.44 -12.38
C GLY A 83 14.94 -12.64 -13.59
N ASP A 84 15.56 -12.59 -14.78
CA ASP A 84 14.90 -12.78 -16.07
C ASP A 84 13.58 -12.01 -16.24
N TYR A 85 13.68 -10.69 -16.07
CA TYR A 85 12.57 -9.76 -16.30
C TYR A 85 12.31 -9.53 -17.81
N GLN A 86 13.34 -9.71 -18.66
CA GLN A 86 13.30 -9.43 -20.09
C GLN A 86 12.89 -7.96 -20.41
N ALA A 87 13.70 -6.99 -19.97
CA ALA A 87 13.47 -5.55 -20.19
C ALA A 87 13.74 -5.09 -21.64
N VAL A 88 13.04 -5.67 -22.62
CA VAL A 88 13.17 -5.26 -24.02
C VAL A 88 12.42 -3.95 -24.21
N ARG A 89 13.12 -2.86 -24.53
CA ARG A 89 12.53 -1.54 -24.78
C ARG A 89 12.30 -1.29 -26.26
N ASN A 90 13.09 -1.93 -27.12
CA ASN A 90 13.04 -1.80 -28.57
C ASN A 90 13.74 -2.99 -29.25
N TYR A 91 13.63 -3.06 -30.58
CA TYR A 91 14.26 -4.11 -31.39
C TYR A 91 15.80 -4.21 -31.22
N GLY A 92 16.49 -3.15 -30.80
CA GLY A 92 17.92 -3.17 -30.53
C GLY A 92 18.30 -4.00 -29.30
N ASP A 93 17.43 -4.05 -28.29
CA ASP A 93 17.65 -4.86 -27.09
C ASP A 93 17.57 -6.37 -27.42
N LEU A 94 16.80 -6.75 -28.44
CA LEU A 94 16.68 -8.15 -28.89
C LEU A 94 18.03 -8.74 -29.33
N ALA A 95 18.94 -7.93 -29.88
CA ALA A 95 20.26 -8.41 -30.32
C ALA A 95 21.07 -9.01 -29.15
N HIS A 96 20.87 -8.46 -27.95
CA HIS A 96 21.63 -8.77 -26.73
C HIS A 96 20.93 -9.81 -25.84
N MET A 97 19.72 -10.26 -26.20
CA MET A 97 19.05 -11.34 -25.48
C MET A 97 19.76 -12.68 -25.71
N HIS A 98 20.03 -13.40 -24.62
CA HIS A 98 20.59 -14.75 -24.65
C HIS A 98 19.53 -15.81 -25.01
N VAL A 99 18.81 -15.56 -26.11
CA VAL A 99 17.72 -16.36 -26.63
C VAL A 99 17.92 -16.53 -28.13
N ASN A 100 17.53 -17.69 -28.68
CA ASN A 100 17.59 -17.95 -30.12
C ASN A 100 16.76 -16.90 -30.89
N ARG A 101 17.26 -16.42 -32.04
CA ARG A 101 16.61 -15.39 -32.87
C ARG A 101 15.12 -15.65 -33.12
N LYS A 102 14.70 -16.91 -33.28
CA LYS A 102 13.29 -17.27 -33.51
C LYS A 102 12.33 -16.97 -32.35
N TYR A 103 12.82 -16.75 -31.14
CA TYR A 103 12.00 -16.43 -29.96
C TYR A 103 12.19 -14.98 -29.48
N ARG A 104 12.93 -14.15 -30.24
CA ARG A 104 13.13 -12.75 -29.92
C ARG A 104 11.96 -11.94 -30.47
N ASN A 105 10.93 -11.77 -29.65
CA ASN A 105 9.78 -10.93 -29.97
C ASN A 105 9.80 -9.66 -29.11
N LEU A 106 9.27 -8.58 -29.68
CA LEU A 106 9.03 -7.32 -28.97
C LEU A 106 7.61 -7.32 -28.40
#